data_AF-A0A7J8NXI7-F1
#
_entry.id   AF-A0A7J8NXI7-F1
#
_cell.length_a   1.000
_cell.length_b   1.000
_cell.length_c   1.000
_cell.angle_alpha   90.00
_cell.angle_beta   90.00
_cell.angle_gamma   90.00
#
_symmetry.space_group_name_H-M   'P 1'
#
loop_
_entity.id
_entity.type
_entity.pdbx_description
1 polymer ?
#
loop_
_entity_poly.entity_id
_entity_poly.type
_entity_poly.pdbx_seq_one_letter_code
_entity_poly.pdbx_strand_id
1 'polypeptide(L)'
;SCLEYLEAVPWVGEEEEDKVVSSVLRLQGEGIGVTPVLKRISSNVTNPPNDTISHIMELVLKSNEERGRREMKSVVLKLLRENNSLPSYGGPADVCNETVYTLSRSCLDSLLSLFKQAVELEPSDKSMDSREPVVKQIALEADNLSWLLEILADRQSADEFALMWASQQELATLHSKLPIVSRHHVSCITARLFVGIGKGELLPAKDTRQLLLQTWLQPLINDYNWLQHGCRSFDRKVVEEGIGRTILTLPLEDQQSILLTWLGSFLKAGDNCPNLQRAFEVWWRRTFIRPYSDAQGNVPQSDSSMASKQQD
;
A
#
# COMPACT_ATOMS: atom_id res chain seq x y z
N SER A 1 27.73 -34.97 -26.88
CA SER A 1 27.39 -35.77 -25.69
C SER A 1 27.13 -34.93 -24.44
N CYS A 2 28.13 -34.31 -23.79
CA CYS A 2 27.91 -33.59 -22.51
C CYS A 2 27.03 -32.34 -22.65
N LEU A 3 27.23 -31.52 -23.70
CA LEU A 3 26.39 -30.35 -23.97
C LEU A 3 24.96 -30.73 -24.36
N GLU A 4 24.77 -31.81 -25.12
CA GLU A 4 23.44 -32.34 -25.46
C GLU A 4 22.70 -32.84 -24.22
N TYR A 5 23.42 -33.43 -23.26
CA TYR A 5 22.84 -33.82 -21.98
C TYR A 5 22.39 -32.59 -21.17
N LEU A 6 23.24 -31.55 -21.06
CA LEU A 6 22.89 -30.31 -20.37
C LEU A 6 21.75 -29.54 -21.07
N GLU A 7 21.66 -29.64 -22.40
CA GLU A 7 20.55 -29.10 -23.19
C GLU A 7 19.24 -29.82 -22.88
N ALA A 8 19.25 -31.14 -22.66
CA ALA A 8 18.05 -31.93 -22.45
C ALA A 8 17.58 -32.04 -20.99
N VAL A 9 18.49 -31.97 -20.01
CA VAL A 9 18.15 -32.24 -18.60
C VAL A 9 17.41 -31.05 -17.96
N PRO A 10 16.31 -31.26 -17.22
CA PRO A 10 15.57 -30.19 -16.55
C PRO A 10 16.27 -29.81 -15.25
N TRP A 11 17.23 -28.88 -15.31
CA TRP A 11 17.75 -28.22 -14.11
C TRP A 11 16.69 -27.25 -13.58
N VAL A 12 16.20 -27.49 -12.37
CA VAL A 12 15.06 -26.77 -11.76
C VAL A 12 15.47 -26.01 -10.49
N GLY A 13 16.60 -26.37 -9.89
CA GLY A 13 17.12 -25.69 -8.70
C GLY A 13 18.05 -24.54 -9.06
N GLU A 14 17.93 -23.42 -8.34
CA GLU A 14 18.77 -22.23 -8.53
C GLU A 14 20.27 -22.56 -8.47
N GLU A 15 20.70 -23.37 -7.49
CA GLU A 15 22.10 -23.81 -7.41
C GLU A 15 22.55 -24.72 -8.57
N GLU A 16 21.62 -25.54 -9.10
CA GLU A 16 21.91 -26.42 -10.23
C GLU A 16 22.05 -25.60 -11.50
N GLU A 17 21.12 -24.67 -11.71
CA GLU A 17 21.14 -23.68 -12.78
C GLU A 17 22.44 -22.87 -12.76
N ASP A 18 22.80 -22.25 -11.62
CA ASP A 18 24.03 -21.45 -11.50
C ASP A 18 25.31 -22.22 -11.85
N LYS A 19 25.39 -23.50 -11.45
CA LYS A 19 26.51 -24.39 -11.80
C LYS A 19 26.55 -24.67 -13.30
N VAL A 20 25.40 -24.88 -13.93
CA VAL A 20 25.30 -25.07 -15.38
C VAL A 20 25.66 -23.78 -16.10
N VAL A 21 25.08 -22.64 -15.72
CA VAL A 21 25.33 -21.32 -16.33
C VAL A 21 26.81 -20.95 -16.25
N SER A 22 27.41 -21.01 -15.07
CA SER A 22 28.84 -20.69 -14.88
C SER A 22 29.76 -21.58 -15.73
N SER A 23 29.44 -22.88 -15.82
CA SER A 23 30.19 -23.83 -16.65
C SER A 23 30.04 -23.51 -18.15
N VAL A 24 28.82 -23.23 -18.60
CA VAL A 24 28.50 -22.90 -19.99
C VAL A 24 29.17 -21.60 -20.42
N LEU A 25 29.14 -20.55 -19.59
CA LEU A 25 29.79 -19.27 -19.86
C LEU A 25 31.32 -19.41 -19.93
N ARG A 26 31.93 -20.25 -19.08
CA ARG A 26 33.37 -20.55 -19.16
C ARG A 26 33.72 -21.22 -20.49
N LEU A 27 32.97 -22.26 -20.88
CA LEU A 27 33.18 -22.98 -22.14
C LEU A 27 32.98 -22.06 -23.36
N GLN A 28 32.04 -21.12 -23.29
CA GLN A 28 31.86 -20.10 -24.32
C GLN A 28 33.11 -19.23 -24.49
N GLY A 29 33.73 -18.80 -23.37
CA GLY A 29 34.97 -18.02 -23.38
C GLY A 29 36.18 -18.79 -23.95
N GLU A 30 36.14 -20.12 -23.86
CA GLU A 30 37.12 -21.03 -24.48
C GLU A 30 36.84 -21.28 -25.98
N GLY A 31 35.81 -20.67 -26.55
CA GLY A 31 35.44 -20.80 -27.97
C GLY A 31 34.61 -22.05 -28.31
N ILE A 32 34.07 -22.73 -27.30
CA ILE A 32 33.22 -23.92 -27.50
C ILE A 32 31.80 -23.49 -27.87
N GLY A 33 31.22 -24.17 -28.87
CA GLY A 33 29.85 -23.92 -29.33
C GLY A 33 28.80 -24.38 -28.30
N VAL A 34 28.43 -23.50 -27.38
CA VAL A 34 27.45 -23.77 -26.31
C VAL A 34 26.06 -23.15 -26.57
N THR A 35 25.84 -22.60 -27.76
CA THR A 35 24.62 -21.88 -28.16
C THR A 35 23.31 -22.63 -27.84
N PRO A 36 23.20 -23.96 -28.04
CA PRO A 36 21.96 -24.68 -27.73
C PRO A 36 21.58 -24.60 -26.24
N VAL A 37 22.55 -24.75 -25.34
CA VAL A 37 22.32 -24.64 -23.88
C VAL A 37 22.05 -23.19 -23.48
N LEU A 38 22.78 -22.23 -24.05
CA LEU A 38 22.58 -20.80 -23.79
C LEU A 38 21.16 -20.32 -24.11
N LYS A 39 20.50 -20.90 -25.13
CA LYS A 39 19.12 -20.53 -25.50
C LYS A 39 18.10 -20.79 -24.38
N ARG A 40 18.40 -21.62 -23.39
CA ARG A 40 17.51 -21.89 -22.24
C ARG A 40 17.55 -20.81 -21.16
N ILE A 41 18.65 -20.05 -21.08
CA ILE A 41 18.88 -19.01 -20.05
C ILE A 41 18.96 -17.60 -20.62
N SER A 42 19.28 -17.48 -21.91
CA SER A 42 19.45 -16.20 -22.59
C SER A 42 18.71 -16.24 -23.91
N SER A 43 17.81 -15.28 -24.08
CA SER A 43 17.20 -15.02 -25.38
C SER A 43 18.13 -14.12 -26.20
N ASN A 44 18.32 -14.45 -27.48
CA ASN A 44 18.99 -13.56 -28.44
C ASN A 44 18.10 -12.40 -28.88
N VAL A 45 16.88 -12.30 -28.34
CA VAL A 45 15.98 -11.18 -28.58
C VAL A 45 16.54 -9.98 -27.81
N THR A 46 17.04 -8.99 -28.55
CA THR A 46 17.68 -7.75 -28.06
C THR A 46 16.79 -6.89 -27.15
N ASN A 47 15.50 -7.22 -27.04
CA ASN A 47 14.55 -6.64 -26.11
C ASN A 47 13.62 -7.76 -25.59
N PRO A 48 13.91 -8.45 -24.47
CA PRO A 48 12.85 -9.21 -23.80
C PRO A 48 11.69 -8.24 -23.57
N PRO A 49 10.44 -8.58 -23.92
CA PRO A 49 9.37 -7.61 -23.83
C PRO A 49 9.18 -7.29 -22.34
N ASN A 50 9.49 -6.08 -21.91
CA ASN A 50 8.99 -5.53 -20.65
C ASN A 50 7.46 -5.74 -20.53
N ASP A 51 6.78 -5.86 -21.68
CA ASP A 51 5.39 -6.27 -21.87
C ASP A 51 5.03 -7.65 -21.29
N THR A 52 5.97 -8.58 -21.09
CA THR A 52 5.62 -9.94 -20.61
C THR A 52 5.19 -9.92 -19.14
N ILE A 53 5.89 -9.16 -18.28
CA ILE A 53 5.52 -9.02 -16.87
C ILE A 53 4.18 -8.30 -16.77
N SER A 54 3.99 -7.23 -17.54
CA SER A 54 2.73 -6.51 -17.66
C SER A 54 1.59 -7.44 -18.09
N HIS A 55 1.81 -8.27 -19.10
CA HIS A 55 0.84 -9.25 -19.59
C HIS A 55 0.50 -10.32 -18.54
N ILE A 56 1.50 -10.84 -17.81
CA ILE A 56 1.27 -11.79 -16.70
C ILE A 56 0.38 -11.15 -15.63
N MET A 57 0.70 -9.91 -15.21
CA MET A 57 -0.12 -9.19 -14.24
C MET A 57 -1.55 -9.00 -14.76
N GLU A 58 -1.74 -8.61 -16.01
CA GLU A 58 -3.06 -8.49 -16.61
C GLU A 58 -3.86 -9.80 -16.60
N LEU A 59 -3.23 -10.92 -16.96
CA LEU A 59 -3.87 -12.25 -16.94
C LEU A 59 -4.33 -12.61 -15.53
N VAL A 60 -3.52 -12.31 -14.51
CA VAL A 60 -3.88 -12.53 -13.11
C VAL A 60 -5.05 -11.62 -12.70
N LEU A 61 -5.00 -10.33 -13.03
CA LEU A 61 -6.04 -9.36 -12.66
C LEU A 61 -7.40 -9.66 -13.30
N LYS A 62 -7.41 -10.15 -14.56
CA LYS A 62 -8.63 -10.45 -15.33
C LYS A 62 -9.19 -11.86 -15.06
N SER A 63 -8.52 -12.69 -14.25
CA SER A 63 -8.98 -14.05 -13.96
C SER A 63 -10.22 -14.07 -13.07
N ASN A 64 -11.25 -14.81 -13.50
CA ASN A 64 -12.48 -15.01 -12.72
C ASN A 64 -12.40 -16.21 -11.76
N GLU A 65 -11.36 -17.04 -11.86
CA GLU A 65 -11.20 -18.21 -10.98
C GLU A 65 -10.44 -17.79 -9.71
N GLU A 66 -11.16 -17.73 -8.58
CA GLU A 66 -10.68 -17.12 -7.34
C GLU A 66 -9.42 -17.81 -6.79
N ARG A 67 -9.38 -19.15 -6.81
CA ARG A 67 -8.30 -19.91 -6.18
C ARG A 67 -7.00 -19.75 -6.94
N GLY A 68 -7.01 -20.03 -8.24
CA GLY A 68 -5.88 -19.91 -9.14
C GLY A 68 -5.40 -18.48 -9.23
N ARG A 69 -6.31 -17.49 -9.23
CA ARG A 69 -5.92 -16.08 -9.13
C ARG A 69 -5.18 -15.78 -7.84
N ARG A 70 -5.68 -16.23 -6.69
CA ARG A 70 -5.02 -16.04 -5.38
C ARG A 70 -3.64 -16.71 -5.33
N GLU A 71 -3.55 -17.94 -5.82
CA GLU A 71 -2.28 -18.69 -5.88
C GLU A 71 -1.28 -17.96 -6.79
N MET A 72 -1.68 -17.53 -7.99
CA MET A 72 -0.80 -16.81 -8.91
C MET A 72 -0.41 -15.41 -8.41
N LYS A 73 -1.31 -14.68 -7.74
CA LYS A 73 -0.97 -13.41 -7.06
C LYS A 73 0.16 -13.62 -6.06
N SER A 74 0.10 -14.69 -5.26
CA SER A 74 1.14 -15.03 -4.28
C SER A 74 2.47 -15.37 -4.95
N VAL A 75 2.45 -16.22 -5.99
CA VAL A 75 3.65 -16.61 -6.75
C VAL A 75 4.30 -15.39 -7.41
N VAL A 76 3.52 -14.60 -8.14
CA VAL A 76 4.03 -13.41 -8.83
C VAL A 76 4.59 -12.39 -7.83
N LEU A 77 3.91 -12.15 -6.71
CA LEU A 77 4.42 -11.25 -5.66
C LEU A 77 5.77 -11.74 -5.11
N LYS A 78 5.89 -13.04 -4.81
CA LYS A 78 7.15 -13.65 -4.33
C LYS A 78 8.29 -13.48 -5.34
N LEU A 79 8.07 -13.80 -6.60
CA LEU A 79 9.07 -13.69 -7.67
C LEU A 79 9.50 -12.24 -7.91
N LEU A 80 8.55 -11.29 -7.86
CA LEU A 80 8.86 -9.87 -8.01
C LEU A 80 9.69 -9.33 -6.84
N ARG A 81 9.51 -9.87 -5.63
CA ARG A 81 10.30 -9.52 -4.44
C ARG A 81 11.73 -10.05 -4.53
N GLU A 82 11.91 -11.28 -5.01
CA GLU A 82 13.22 -11.91 -5.23
C GLU A 82 14.04 -11.08 -6.24
N ASN A 83 13.42 -10.68 -7.36
CA ASN A 83 14.06 -9.85 -8.39
C ASN A 83 14.55 -8.47 -7.90
N ASN A 84 13.93 -7.89 -6.87
CA ASN A 84 14.35 -6.60 -6.31
C ASN A 84 15.61 -6.68 -5.43
N SER A 85 15.99 -7.88 -4.99
CA SER A 85 17.14 -8.08 -4.10
C SER A 85 18.49 -8.02 -4.83
N LEU A 86 18.47 -8.06 -6.17
CA LEU A 86 19.65 -7.96 -7.01
C LEU A 86 19.91 -6.48 -7.37
N PRO A 87 21.12 -5.92 -7.16
CA PRO A 87 21.42 -4.53 -7.48
C PRO A 87 21.41 -4.34 -9.00
N SER A 88 20.25 -3.98 -9.56
CA SER A 88 20.11 -3.57 -10.94
C SER A 88 20.35 -2.07 -11.03
N TYR A 89 21.44 -1.67 -11.67
CA TYR A 89 21.71 -0.28 -12.02
C TYR A 89 20.63 0.19 -13.00
N GLY A 90 19.62 0.89 -12.47
CA GLY A 90 18.68 1.78 -13.17
C GLY A 90 18.12 1.28 -14.51
N GLY A 91 16.91 0.70 -14.50
CA GLY A 91 16.17 0.42 -15.73
C GLY A 91 14.92 -0.45 -15.56
N PRO A 92 14.99 -1.64 -14.91
CA PRO A 92 13.85 -2.57 -14.86
C PRO A 92 12.83 -2.31 -13.75
N ALA A 93 13.29 -1.80 -12.59
CA ALA A 93 12.42 -1.57 -11.43
C ALA A 93 11.37 -0.47 -11.70
N ASP A 94 11.77 0.57 -12.45
CA ASP A 94 10.94 1.72 -12.79
C ASP A 94 9.82 1.35 -13.78
N VAL A 95 10.14 0.54 -14.81
CA VAL A 95 9.17 0.05 -15.80
C VAL A 95 8.09 -0.85 -15.16
N CYS A 96 8.49 -1.68 -14.19
CA CYS A 96 7.54 -2.50 -13.45
C CYS A 96 6.61 -1.64 -12.58
N ASN A 97 7.13 -0.60 -11.92
CA ASN A 97 6.33 0.30 -11.10
C ASN A 97 5.31 1.06 -11.96
N GLU A 98 5.72 1.59 -13.12
CA GLU A 98 4.82 2.27 -14.06
C GLU A 98 3.71 1.36 -14.57
N THR A 99 4.03 0.09 -14.84
CA THR A 99 3.04 -0.94 -15.18
C THR A 99 2.04 -1.11 -14.04
N VAL A 100 2.51 -1.26 -12.80
CA VAL A 100 1.65 -1.45 -11.63
C VAL A 100 0.78 -0.22 -11.38
N TYR A 101 1.28 1.00 -11.57
CA TYR A 101 0.47 2.22 -11.49
C TYR A 101 -0.60 2.27 -12.58
N THR A 102 -0.27 1.92 -13.82
CA THR A 102 -1.22 1.87 -14.94
C THR A 102 -2.34 0.87 -14.69
N LEU A 103 -2.01 -0.32 -14.19
CA LEU A 103 -2.99 -1.32 -13.78
C LEU A 103 -3.82 -0.85 -12.58
N SER A 104 -3.20 -0.15 -11.62
CA SER A 104 -3.91 0.43 -10.46
C SER A 104 -4.93 1.47 -10.90
N ARG A 105 -4.57 2.38 -11.83
CA ARG A 105 -5.51 3.35 -12.41
C ARG A 105 -6.69 2.65 -13.08
N SER A 106 -6.42 1.63 -13.90
CA SER A 106 -7.45 0.86 -14.60
C SER A 106 -8.41 0.16 -13.64
N CYS A 107 -7.89 -0.51 -12.59
CA CYS A 107 -8.73 -1.13 -11.56
C CYS A 107 -9.54 -0.08 -10.77
N LEU A 108 -8.97 1.10 -10.51
CA LEU A 108 -9.65 2.17 -9.80
C LEU A 108 -10.80 2.79 -10.60
N ASP A 109 -10.59 3.01 -11.91
CA ASP A 109 -11.62 3.48 -12.83
C ASP A 109 -12.76 2.45 -12.95
N SER A 110 -12.41 1.16 -13.06
CA SER A 110 -13.36 0.04 -13.04
C SER A 110 -14.17 0.03 -11.74
N LEU A 111 -13.50 0.12 -10.59
CA LEU A 111 -14.12 0.17 -9.27
C LEU A 111 -15.10 1.34 -9.16
N LEU A 112 -14.71 2.54 -9.57
CA LEU A 112 -15.58 3.72 -9.55
C LEU A 112 -16.83 3.53 -10.41
N SER A 113 -16.68 2.97 -11.62
CA SER A 113 -17.81 2.63 -12.50
C SER A 113 -18.78 1.63 -11.86
N LEU A 114 -18.24 0.60 -11.19
CA LEU A 114 -19.05 -0.41 -10.50
C LEU A 114 -19.80 0.18 -9.30
N PHE A 115 -19.20 1.12 -8.56
CA PHE A 115 -19.90 1.83 -7.49
C PHE A 115 -21.05 2.70 -8.03
N LYS A 116 -20.86 3.37 -9.17
CA LYS A 116 -21.94 4.14 -9.84
C LYS A 116 -23.10 3.22 -10.21
N GLN A 117 -22.81 2.12 -10.90
CA GLN A 117 -23.80 1.10 -11.26
C GLN A 117 -24.51 0.52 -10.03
N ALA A 118 -23.78 0.19 -8.97
CA ALA A 118 -24.34 -0.40 -7.75
C ALA A 118 -25.26 0.56 -6.96
N VAL A 119 -25.08 1.88 -7.11
CA VAL A 119 -25.96 2.89 -6.51
C VAL A 119 -27.21 3.13 -7.36
N GLU A 120 -27.09 3.08 -8.70
CA GLU A 120 -28.21 3.23 -9.63
C GLU A 120 -29.23 2.08 -9.55
N LEU A 121 -28.81 0.91 -9.06
CA LEU A 121 -29.64 -0.30 -8.94
C LEU A 121 -30.58 -0.33 -7.70
N GLU A 122 -30.82 0.78 -7.00
CA GLU A 122 -31.75 0.87 -5.83
C GLU A 122 -32.99 1.75 -6.12
N PRO A 123 -34.20 1.50 -5.55
CA PRO A 123 -34.79 0.27 -5.00
C PRO A 123 -36.22 -0.01 -5.53
N SER A 124 -36.58 0.35 -6.78
CA SER A 124 -37.97 0.17 -7.27
C SER A 124 -38.21 -1.05 -8.13
N ASP A 125 -37.18 -1.80 -8.55
CA ASP A 125 -37.39 -2.95 -9.41
C ASP A 125 -36.16 -3.87 -9.40
N LYS A 126 -36.39 -5.16 -9.12
CA LYS A 126 -35.47 -6.32 -9.23
C LYS A 126 -34.78 -6.79 -7.93
N SER A 127 -34.84 -8.12 -7.77
CA SER A 127 -34.34 -8.92 -6.65
C SER A 127 -32.84 -8.75 -6.40
N MET A 128 -32.41 -9.08 -5.16
CA MET A 128 -30.99 -9.22 -4.72
C MET A 128 -30.08 -9.92 -5.75
N ASP A 129 -30.66 -10.85 -6.52
CA ASP A 129 -30.01 -11.63 -7.58
C ASP A 129 -29.34 -10.77 -8.67
N SER A 130 -29.91 -9.58 -8.95
CA SER A 130 -29.37 -8.67 -9.98
C SER A 130 -28.13 -7.90 -9.53
N ARG A 131 -27.92 -7.75 -8.21
CA ARG A 131 -26.82 -6.97 -7.62
C ARG A 131 -25.60 -7.81 -7.30
N GLU A 132 -25.79 -9.09 -7.02
CA GLU A 132 -24.73 -10.04 -6.71
C GLU A 132 -23.53 -10.01 -7.69
N PRO A 133 -23.71 -9.99 -9.03
CA PRO A 133 -22.57 -9.93 -9.95
C PRO A 133 -21.75 -8.64 -9.80
N VAL A 134 -22.41 -7.49 -9.61
CA VAL A 134 -21.73 -6.19 -9.43
C VAL A 134 -20.94 -6.17 -8.12
N VAL A 135 -21.52 -6.71 -7.04
CA VAL A 135 -20.83 -6.79 -5.73
C VAL A 135 -19.61 -7.71 -5.80
N LYS A 136 -19.70 -8.85 -6.51
CA LYS A 136 -18.54 -9.73 -6.74
C LYS A 136 -17.44 -9.01 -7.52
N GLN A 137 -17.79 -8.22 -8.55
CA GLN A 137 -16.81 -7.46 -9.30
C GLN A 137 -16.18 -6.34 -8.45
N ILE A 138 -16.94 -5.65 -7.59
CA ILE A 138 -16.39 -4.68 -6.63
C ILE A 138 -15.35 -5.33 -5.72
N ALA A 139 -15.66 -6.51 -5.18
CA ALA A 139 -14.72 -7.25 -4.33
C ALA A 139 -13.46 -7.66 -5.12
N LEU A 140 -13.61 -8.09 -6.38
CA LEU A 140 -12.51 -8.44 -7.27
C LEU A 140 -11.58 -7.25 -7.53
N GLU A 141 -12.12 -6.09 -7.93
CA GLU A 141 -11.30 -4.90 -8.19
C GLU A 141 -10.61 -4.36 -6.93
N ALA A 142 -11.28 -4.43 -5.77
CA ALA A 142 -10.66 -4.06 -4.50
C ALA A 142 -9.52 -5.03 -4.10
N ASP A 143 -9.68 -6.34 -4.34
CA ASP A 143 -8.63 -7.33 -4.11
C ASP A 143 -7.47 -7.18 -5.13
N ASN A 144 -7.76 -6.76 -6.36
CA ASN A 144 -6.77 -6.38 -7.36
C ASN A 144 -5.93 -5.18 -6.91
N LEU A 145 -6.57 -4.10 -6.49
CA LEU A 145 -5.89 -2.92 -5.95
C LEU A 145 -5.07 -3.23 -4.70
N SER A 146 -5.60 -4.07 -3.80
CA SER A 146 -4.87 -4.51 -2.61
C SER A 146 -3.57 -5.24 -2.98
N TRP A 147 -3.63 -6.14 -3.97
CA TRP A 147 -2.45 -6.86 -4.43
C TRP A 147 -1.42 -5.95 -5.10
N LEU A 148 -1.85 -5.02 -5.95
CA LEU A 148 -0.97 -4.04 -6.59
C LEU A 148 -0.30 -3.13 -5.56
N LEU A 149 -1.03 -2.73 -4.50
CA LEU A 149 -0.47 -2.00 -3.37
C LEU A 149 0.63 -2.78 -2.65
N GLU A 150 0.47 -4.09 -2.42
CA GLU A 150 1.53 -4.90 -1.81
C GLU A 150 2.79 -4.98 -2.68
N ILE A 151 2.65 -5.11 -4.00
CA ILE A 151 3.80 -5.09 -4.92
C ILE A 151 4.59 -3.79 -4.80
N LEU A 152 3.89 -2.65 -4.76
CA LEU A 152 4.51 -1.34 -4.62
C LEU A 152 5.11 -1.13 -3.22
N ALA A 153 4.45 -1.62 -2.17
CA ALA A 153 4.94 -1.50 -0.80
C ALA A 153 6.23 -2.31 -0.58
N ASP A 154 6.32 -3.53 -1.11
CA ASP A 154 7.55 -4.35 -1.11
C ASP A 154 8.72 -3.64 -1.82
N ARG A 155 8.41 -2.72 -2.72
CA ARG A 155 9.36 -1.92 -3.52
C ARG A 155 9.60 -0.52 -2.95
N GLN A 156 9.02 -0.18 -1.79
CA GLN A 156 9.04 1.17 -1.22
C GLN A 156 8.61 2.25 -2.23
N SER A 157 7.68 1.91 -3.13
CA SER A 157 7.24 2.72 -4.26
C SER A 157 5.71 2.92 -4.22
N ALA A 158 5.10 2.95 -3.05
CA ALA A 158 3.64 3.04 -2.91
C ALA A 158 3.12 4.48 -2.69
N ASP A 159 3.98 5.49 -2.74
CA ASP A 159 3.61 6.88 -2.46
C ASP A 159 2.62 7.46 -3.49
N GLU A 160 2.85 7.20 -4.79
CA GLU A 160 1.92 7.63 -5.84
C GLU A 160 0.59 6.87 -5.77
N PHE A 161 0.61 5.58 -5.38
CA PHE A 161 -0.62 4.84 -5.12
C PHE A 161 -1.43 5.48 -3.99
N ALA A 162 -0.76 5.87 -2.89
CA ALA A 162 -1.41 6.57 -1.79
C ALA A 162 -2.04 7.90 -2.26
N LEU A 163 -1.41 8.63 -3.16
CA LEU A 163 -1.96 9.84 -3.77
C LEU A 163 -3.17 9.54 -4.66
N MET A 164 -3.07 8.55 -5.55
CA MET A 164 -4.18 8.12 -6.40
C MET A 164 -5.41 7.74 -5.57
N TRP A 165 -5.20 6.98 -4.48
CA TRP A 165 -6.25 6.56 -3.56
C TRP A 165 -6.84 7.73 -2.75
N ALA A 166 -5.98 8.58 -2.17
CA ALA A 166 -6.40 9.74 -1.40
C ALA A 166 -7.26 10.70 -2.23
N SER A 167 -7.02 10.80 -3.54
CA SER A 167 -7.75 11.70 -4.44
C SER A 167 -9.17 11.23 -4.81
N GLN A 168 -9.63 10.08 -4.31
CA GLN A 168 -10.88 9.44 -4.70
C GLN A 168 -12.12 9.96 -3.94
N GLN A 169 -12.38 11.26 -4.02
CA GLN A 169 -13.49 11.90 -3.31
C GLN A 169 -14.88 11.42 -3.80
N GLU A 170 -15.03 11.19 -5.11
CA GLU A 170 -16.28 10.66 -5.68
C GLU A 170 -16.54 9.24 -5.18
N LEU A 171 -15.51 8.37 -5.22
CA LEU A 171 -15.63 7.00 -4.71
C LEU A 171 -15.97 6.98 -3.23
N ALA A 172 -15.32 7.81 -2.39
CA ALA A 172 -15.63 7.91 -0.97
C ALA A 172 -17.09 8.37 -0.72
N THR A 173 -17.63 9.24 -1.58
CA THR A 173 -19.03 9.66 -1.52
C THR A 173 -19.99 8.51 -1.87
N LEU A 174 -19.70 7.77 -2.94
CA LEU A 174 -20.50 6.61 -3.36
C LEU A 174 -20.39 5.45 -2.35
N HIS A 175 -19.22 5.27 -1.74
CA HIS A 175 -18.95 4.27 -0.72
C HIS A 175 -20.01 4.34 0.37
N SER A 176 -20.29 5.53 0.90
CA SER A 176 -21.28 5.77 1.96
C SER A 176 -22.71 5.28 1.63
N LYS A 177 -23.06 5.14 0.35
CA LYS A 177 -24.41 4.79 -0.14
C LYS A 177 -24.64 3.28 -0.29
N LEU A 178 -23.58 2.49 -0.34
CA LEU A 178 -23.69 1.03 -0.50
C LEU A 178 -23.74 0.32 0.86
N PRO A 179 -24.39 -0.86 0.95
CA PRO A 179 -24.29 -1.73 2.13
C PRO A 179 -22.84 -2.11 2.44
N ILE A 180 -22.50 -2.22 3.74
CA ILE A 180 -21.13 -2.50 4.19
C ILE A 180 -20.57 -3.80 3.57
N VAL A 181 -21.40 -4.84 3.48
CA VAL A 181 -21.03 -6.13 2.88
C VAL A 181 -20.51 -5.99 1.44
N SER A 182 -20.96 -4.97 0.69
CA SER A 182 -20.55 -4.73 -0.69
C SER A 182 -19.30 -3.87 -0.82
N ARG A 183 -18.94 -3.07 0.21
CA ARG A 183 -17.88 -2.05 0.13
C ARG A 183 -16.70 -2.27 1.08
N HIS A 184 -16.78 -3.20 2.02
CA HIS A 184 -15.77 -3.36 3.08
C HIS A 184 -14.34 -3.60 2.57
N HIS A 185 -14.16 -4.26 1.40
CA HIS A 185 -12.83 -4.45 0.80
C HIS A 185 -12.14 -3.11 0.46
N VAL A 186 -12.90 -2.08 0.07
CA VAL A 186 -12.40 -0.71 -0.14
C VAL A 186 -11.87 -0.12 1.17
N SER A 187 -12.59 -0.36 2.27
CA SER A 187 -12.18 0.07 3.61
C SER A 187 -10.91 -0.66 4.06
N CYS A 188 -10.71 -1.93 3.67
CA CYS A 188 -9.46 -2.66 3.92
C CYS A 188 -8.24 -2.04 3.21
N ILE A 189 -8.37 -1.55 1.98
CA ILE A 189 -7.28 -0.85 1.27
C ILE A 189 -6.87 0.41 2.05
N THR A 190 -7.84 1.19 2.49
CA THR A 190 -7.58 2.39 3.31
C THR A 190 -6.87 2.03 4.61
N ALA A 191 -7.34 0.98 5.30
CA ALA A 191 -6.69 0.50 6.52
C ALA A 191 -5.24 0.08 6.25
N ARG A 192 -4.98 -0.65 5.15
CA ARG A 192 -3.63 -1.06 4.75
C ARG A 192 -2.70 0.12 4.47
N LEU A 193 -3.20 1.19 3.86
CA LEU A 193 -2.43 2.43 3.65
C LEU A 193 -2.04 3.08 4.97
N PHE A 194 -2.97 3.22 5.92
CA PHE A 194 -2.65 3.76 7.25
C PHE A 194 -1.63 2.90 8.00
N VAL A 195 -1.76 1.57 7.92
CA VAL A 195 -0.77 0.64 8.49
C VAL A 195 0.59 0.84 7.85
N GLY A 196 0.66 0.94 6.53
CA GLY A 196 1.90 1.14 5.79
C GLY A 196 2.60 2.44 6.17
N ILE A 197 1.85 3.55 6.25
CA ILE A 197 2.38 4.85 6.67
C ILE A 197 2.87 4.78 8.13
N GLY A 198 2.07 4.21 9.04
CA GLY A 198 2.44 4.13 10.45
C GLY A 198 3.65 3.24 10.74
N LYS A 199 3.90 2.24 9.90
CA LYS A 199 5.12 1.42 9.97
C LYS A 199 6.32 2.04 9.26
N GLY A 200 6.12 3.10 8.48
CA GLY A 200 7.16 3.68 7.63
C GLY A 200 7.46 2.86 6.37
N GLU A 201 6.58 1.94 5.99
CA GLU A 201 6.64 1.20 4.71
C GLU A 201 6.29 2.13 3.54
N LEU A 202 5.44 3.14 3.81
CA LEU A 202 5.00 4.16 2.87
C LEU A 202 5.35 5.54 3.45
N LEU A 203 5.91 6.44 2.65
CA LEU A 203 6.30 7.77 3.09
C LEU A 203 5.72 8.88 2.18
N PRO A 204 4.40 8.87 1.91
CA PRO A 204 3.79 9.87 1.03
C PRO A 204 3.93 11.27 1.63
N ALA A 205 3.92 12.26 0.74
CA ALA A 205 4.04 13.67 1.11
C ALA A 205 3.00 14.09 2.16
N LYS A 206 3.30 15.15 2.92
CA LYS A 206 2.42 15.71 3.95
C LYS A 206 1.00 15.95 3.43
N ASP A 207 0.88 16.58 2.25
CA ASP A 207 -0.43 16.91 1.66
C ASP A 207 -1.22 15.64 1.28
N THR A 208 -0.54 14.60 0.77
CA THR A 208 -1.16 13.29 0.49
C THR A 208 -1.69 12.61 1.75
N ARG A 209 -0.91 12.62 2.85
CA ARG A 209 -1.35 12.05 4.13
C ARG A 209 -2.56 12.79 4.70
N GLN A 210 -2.56 14.11 4.59
CA GLN A 210 -3.68 14.96 5.00
C GLN A 210 -4.92 14.67 4.16
N LEU A 211 -4.78 14.60 2.84
CA LEU A 211 -5.87 14.27 1.91
C LEU A 211 -6.44 12.88 2.19
N LEU A 212 -5.58 11.88 2.43
CA LEU A 212 -6.01 10.52 2.78
C LEU A 212 -6.91 10.51 4.03
N LEU A 213 -6.50 11.25 5.08
CA LEU A 213 -7.30 11.38 6.31
C LEU A 213 -8.62 12.11 6.05
N GLN A 214 -8.62 13.18 5.26
CA GLN A 214 -9.84 13.95 4.93
C GLN A 214 -10.84 13.13 4.11
N THR A 215 -10.37 12.39 3.12
CA THR A 215 -11.24 11.63 2.21
C THR A 215 -11.72 10.32 2.82
N TRP A 216 -10.85 9.59 3.54
CA TRP A 216 -11.11 8.20 3.88
C TRP A 216 -11.22 7.86 5.38
N LEU A 217 -10.84 8.75 6.29
CA LEU A 217 -10.94 8.44 7.73
C LEU A 217 -12.39 8.21 8.16
N GLN A 218 -13.32 9.10 7.78
CA GLN A 218 -14.72 8.95 8.17
C GLN A 218 -15.39 7.72 7.53
N PRO A 219 -15.23 7.44 6.21
CA PRO A 219 -15.67 6.17 5.62
C PRO A 219 -15.14 4.93 6.36
N LEU A 220 -13.86 4.92 6.75
CA LEU A 220 -13.26 3.82 7.51
C LEU A 220 -13.87 3.69 8.92
N ILE A 221 -14.08 4.81 9.62
CA ILE A 221 -14.75 4.82 10.94
C ILE A 221 -16.17 4.24 10.83
N ASN A 222 -16.93 4.59 9.79
CA ASN A 222 -18.29 4.09 9.60
C ASN A 222 -18.36 2.57 9.42
N ASP A 223 -17.35 1.97 8.81
CA ASP A 223 -17.26 0.53 8.58
C ASP A 223 -16.51 -0.22 9.70
N TYR A 224 -15.89 0.50 10.64
CA TYR A 224 -14.95 -0.07 11.61
C TYR A 224 -15.51 -1.24 12.42
N ASN A 225 -16.74 -1.10 12.92
CA ASN A 225 -17.38 -2.16 13.70
C ASN A 225 -17.58 -3.45 12.89
N TRP A 226 -17.92 -3.32 11.60
CA TRP A 226 -18.03 -4.48 10.73
C TRP A 226 -16.65 -5.08 10.46
N LEU A 227 -15.64 -4.24 10.20
CA LEU A 227 -14.28 -4.71 9.89
C LEU A 227 -13.67 -5.52 11.05
N GLN A 228 -13.81 -5.05 12.30
CA GLN A 228 -13.24 -5.72 13.46
C GLN A 228 -13.85 -7.11 13.75
N HIS A 229 -15.07 -7.37 13.29
CA HIS A 229 -15.78 -8.63 13.55
C HIS A 229 -15.96 -9.51 12.31
N GLY A 230 -16.03 -8.88 11.12
CA GLY A 230 -16.32 -9.53 9.84
C GLY A 230 -15.09 -9.86 9.00
N CYS A 231 -13.95 -9.18 9.21
CA CYS A 231 -12.74 -9.39 8.42
C CYS A 231 -11.66 -10.10 9.24
N ARG A 232 -11.36 -11.36 8.90
CA ARG A 232 -10.38 -12.19 9.66
C ARG A 232 -8.96 -11.63 9.66
N SER A 233 -8.56 -10.93 8.59
CA SER A 233 -7.23 -10.34 8.45
C SER A 233 -7.11 -8.93 9.03
N PHE A 234 -8.19 -8.37 9.58
CA PHE A 234 -8.20 -7.02 10.13
C PHE A 234 -7.64 -7.00 11.56
N ASP A 235 -6.37 -6.60 11.69
CA ASP A 235 -5.76 -6.35 13.00
C ASP A 235 -6.06 -4.92 13.47
N ARG A 236 -7.07 -4.80 14.33
CA ARG A 236 -7.52 -3.51 14.86
C ARG A 236 -6.40 -2.67 15.47
N LYS A 237 -5.47 -3.29 16.21
CA LYS A 237 -4.42 -2.55 16.93
C LYS A 237 -3.41 -1.95 15.96
N VAL A 238 -3.07 -2.72 14.93
CA VAL A 238 -2.12 -2.28 13.89
C VAL A 238 -2.74 -1.16 13.06
N VAL A 239 -4.04 -1.24 12.76
CA VAL A 239 -4.78 -0.18 12.05
C VAL A 239 -4.90 1.10 12.89
N GLU A 240 -5.31 1.00 14.16
CA GLU A 240 -5.42 2.12 15.10
C GLU A 240 -4.08 2.85 15.27
N GLU A 241 -2.99 2.11 15.47
CA GLU A 241 -1.64 2.67 15.55
C GLU A 241 -1.23 3.32 14.21
N GLY A 242 -1.58 2.70 13.08
CA GLY A 242 -1.33 3.24 11.74
C GLY A 242 -1.99 4.60 11.51
N ILE A 243 -3.29 4.70 11.82
CA ILE A 243 -4.05 5.95 11.75
C ILE A 243 -3.44 6.99 12.69
N GLY A 244 -3.22 6.62 13.96
CA GLY A 244 -2.68 7.52 14.98
C GLY A 244 -1.31 8.10 14.59
N ARG A 245 -0.39 7.26 14.10
CA ARG A 245 0.92 7.70 13.62
C ARG A 245 0.81 8.60 12.41
N THR A 246 -0.07 8.28 11.46
CA THR A 246 -0.31 9.11 10.28
C THR A 246 -0.75 10.52 10.70
N ILE A 247 -1.70 10.64 11.62
CA ILE A 247 -2.16 11.92 12.17
C ILE A 247 -0.99 12.68 12.83
N LEU A 248 -0.22 12.00 13.68
CA LEU A 248 0.91 12.61 14.42
C LEU A 248 2.06 13.12 13.53
N THR A 249 2.05 12.80 12.24
CA THR A 249 3.01 13.33 11.27
C THR A 249 2.59 14.67 10.64
N LEU A 250 1.35 15.11 10.85
CA LEU A 250 0.82 16.37 10.34
C LEU A 250 1.17 17.56 11.25
N PRO A 251 0.99 18.83 10.81
CA PRO A 251 1.04 20.00 11.68
C PRO A 251 0.06 19.92 12.87
N LEU A 252 0.35 20.64 13.96
CA LEU A 252 -0.47 20.57 15.20
C LEU A 252 -1.92 21.01 15.01
N GLU A 253 -2.18 21.97 14.12
CA GLU A 253 -3.53 22.46 13.80
C GLU A 253 -4.37 21.37 13.09
N ASP A 254 -3.76 20.68 12.13
CA ASP A 254 -4.40 19.55 11.45
C ASP A 254 -4.63 18.37 12.41
N GLN A 255 -3.64 18.06 13.25
CA GLN A 255 -3.78 17.06 14.32
C GLN A 255 -4.99 17.39 15.21
N GLN A 256 -5.10 18.64 15.67
CA GLN A 256 -6.20 19.10 16.51
C GLN A 256 -7.55 18.88 15.84
N SER A 257 -7.71 19.35 14.60
CA SER A 257 -8.98 19.24 13.87
C SER A 257 -9.44 17.79 13.74
N ILE A 258 -8.54 16.90 13.35
CA ILE A 258 -8.82 15.48 13.15
C ILE A 258 -9.12 14.78 14.48
N LEU A 259 -8.29 15.01 15.50
CA LEU A 259 -8.43 14.35 16.80
C LEU A 259 -9.68 14.79 17.55
N LEU A 260 -10.10 16.06 17.44
CA LEU A 260 -11.35 16.53 18.03
C LEU A 260 -12.57 15.95 17.31
N THR A 261 -12.51 15.83 15.98
CA THR A 261 -13.56 15.16 15.19
C THR A 261 -13.66 13.68 15.58
N TRP A 262 -12.52 12.99 15.69
CA TRP A 262 -12.47 11.62 16.17
C TRP A 262 -13.05 11.47 17.59
N LEU A 263 -12.66 12.34 18.53
CA LEU A 263 -13.14 12.29 19.91
C LEU A 263 -14.67 12.39 19.97
N GLY A 264 -15.27 13.29 19.17
CA GLY A 264 -16.72 13.39 19.06
C GLY A 264 -17.40 12.12 18.54
N SER A 265 -16.77 11.42 17.60
CA SER A 265 -17.25 10.12 17.10
C SER A 265 -17.04 8.98 18.12
N PHE A 266 -15.88 8.94 18.77
CA PHE A 266 -15.53 7.93 19.77
C PHE A 266 -16.44 7.98 21.00
N LEU A 267 -16.78 9.19 21.48
CA LEU A 267 -17.71 9.35 22.60
C LEU A 267 -19.15 8.88 22.29
N LYS A 268 -19.53 8.79 21.01
CA LYS A 268 -20.85 8.28 20.58
C LYS A 268 -20.83 6.77 20.33
N ALA A 269 -19.74 6.26 19.78
CA ALA A 269 -19.66 4.89 19.26
C ALA A 269 -18.91 3.91 20.19
N GLY A 270 -18.05 4.40 21.09
CA GLY A 270 -17.18 3.59 21.93
C GLY A 270 -16.25 2.70 21.11
N ASP A 271 -16.16 1.41 21.48
CA ASP A 271 -15.32 0.41 20.82
C ASP A 271 -15.75 0.07 19.37
N ASN A 272 -16.85 0.65 18.88
CA ASN A 272 -17.26 0.57 17.47
C ASN A 272 -16.51 1.59 16.57
N CYS A 273 -15.61 2.37 17.14
CA CYS A 273 -14.76 3.37 16.49
C CYS A 273 -13.28 3.03 16.77
N PRO A 274 -12.33 3.30 15.84
CA PRO A 274 -10.91 3.10 16.12
C PRO A 274 -10.48 3.87 17.36
N ASN A 275 -9.77 3.22 18.28
CA ASN A 275 -9.24 3.87 19.46
C ASN A 275 -7.93 4.61 19.16
N LEU A 276 -8.01 5.93 18.97
CA LEU A 276 -6.86 6.81 18.72
C LEU A 276 -6.35 7.51 19.99
N GLN A 277 -6.69 7.00 21.18
CA GLN A 277 -6.32 7.61 22.47
C GLN A 277 -4.81 7.88 22.57
N ARG A 278 -3.97 6.94 22.14
CA ARG A 278 -2.51 7.13 22.18
C ARG A 278 -2.05 8.35 21.38
N ALA A 279 -2.61 8.54 20.18
CA ALA A 279 -2.30 9.70 19.36
C ALA A 279 -2.84 10.99 19.97
N PHE A 280 -4.06 10.94 20.51
CA PHE A 280 -4.66 12.05 21.25
C PHE A 280 -3.80 12.49 22.43
N GLU A 281 -3.30 11.56 23.24
CA GLU A 281 -2.42 11.88 24.37
C GLU A 281 -1.10 12.51 23.93
N VAL A 282 -0.51 12.05 22.83
CA VAL A 282 0.74 12.63 22.30
C VAL A 282 0.49 14.08 21.85
N TRP A 283 -0.57 14.31 21.07
CA TRP A 283 -0.97 15.66 20.66
C TRP A 283 -1.26 16.55 21.87
N TRP A 284 -2.06 16.08 22.85
CA TRP A 284 -2.38 16.81 24.07
C TRP A 284 -1.13 17.27 24.82
N ARG A 285 -0.15 16.38 25.02
CA ARG A 285 1.11 16.73 25.69
C ARG A 285 1.89 17.79 24.92
N ARG A 286 1.92 17.71 23.57
CA ARG A 286 2.58 18.71 22.70
C ARG A 286 1.88 20.07 22.75
N THR A 287 0.56 20.08 22.87
CA THR A 287 -0.24 21.32 22.85
C THR A 287 -0.28 22.02 24.22
N PHE A 288 -0.47 21.28 25.30
CA PHE A 288 -0.79 21.87 26.61
C PHE A 288 0.30 21.72 27.68
N ILE A 289 1.19 20.73 27.57
CA ILE A 289 2.22 20.45 28.62
C ILE A 289 3.60 20.93 28.17
N ARG A 290 3.96 20.65 26.93
CA ARG A 290 5.23 21.05 26.32
C ARG A 290 4.97 21.80 25.01
N PRO A 291 4.31 22.97 25.06
CA PRO A 291 4.31 23.83 23.89
C PRO A 291 5.76 24.19 23.61
N TYR A 292 6.33 23.64 22.54
CA TYR A 292 7.62 24.06 22.02
C TYR A 292 7.42 25.41 21.32
N SER A 293 7.05 26.42 22.09
CA SER A 293 7.23 27.82 21.72
C SER A 293 8.74 28.07 21.64
N ASP A 294 9.19 29.03 20.84
CA ASP A 294 10.58 29.52 20.77
C ASP A 294 11.08 30.11 22.11
N ALA A 295 11.10 29.30 23.18
CA ALA A 295 11.58 29.63 24.51
C ALA A 295 13.11 29.50 24.60
N GLN A 296 13.82 29.91 23.54
CA GLN A 296 15.25 30.21 23.52
C GLN A 296 15.50 31.69 23.14
N GLY A 297 14.54 32.58 23.42
CA GLY A 297 14.67 34.02 23.16
C GLY A 297 14.74 34.93 24.38
N ASN A 298 14.62 34.44 25.62
CA ASN A 298 14.71 35.29 26.81
C ASN A 298 15.19 34.50 28.04
N VAL A 299 16.51 34.50 28.25
CA VAL A 299 17.08 34.27 29.59
C VAL A 299 17.01 35.61 30.32
N PRO A 300 16.35 35.73 31.50
CA PRO A 300 16.48 36.92 32.29
C PRO A 300 17.91 36.97 32.85
N GLN A 301 18.65 38.02 32.49
CA GLN A 301 19.91 38.36 33.13
C GLN A 301 19.69 38.43 34.64
N SER A 302 20.44 37.61 35.37
CA SER A 302 20.56 37.73 36.82
C SER A 302 21.44 38.94 37.11
N ASP A 303 20.82 40.06 37.47
CA ASP A 303 21.50 41.19 38.06
C ASP A 303 22.11 40.77 39.41
N SER A 304 23.39 40.41 39.38
CA SER A 304 24.23 40.32 40.56
C SER A 304 24.82 41.70 40.83
N SER A 305 24.09 42.52 41.58
CA SER A 305 24.65 43.73 42.19
C SER A 305 25.53 43.33 43.38
N MET A 306 26.82 43.10 43.11
CA MET A 306 27.87 43.21 44.13
C MET A 306 28.05 44.69 44.47
N ALA A 307 27.48 45.13 45.59
CA ALA A 307 27.90 46.36 46.26
C ALA A 307 28.84 45.99 47.40
N SER A 308 30.14 46.11 47.11
CA SER A 308 31.25 46.00 48.04
C SER A 308 31.13 47.01 49.18
N LYS A 309 31.28 46.56 50.42
CA LYS A 309 31.66 47.40 51.57
C LYS A 309 33.19 47.45 51.66
N GLN A 310 33.79 48.64 51.65
CA GLN A 310 34.81 49.09 52.62
C GLN A 310 35.40 50.48 52.29
N GLN A 311 35.87 51.14 53.36
CA GLN A 311 36.38 52.51 53.57
C GLN A 311 35.28 53.48 54.07
N ASP A 312 35.26 53.95 55.32
CA ASP A 312 36.26 54.02 56.41
C ASP A 312 35.70 53.54 57.77
#